data_AF-A0AB39W8F5-F1
#
_entry.id   AF-A0AB39W8F5-F1
#
_cell.length_a   1.000
_cell.length_b   1.000
_cell.length_c   1.000
_cell.angle_alpha   90.00
_cell.angle_beta   90.00
_cell.angle_gamma   90.00
#
_symmetry.space_group_name_H-M   'P 1'
#
loop_
_entity.id
_entity.type
_entity.pdbx_description
1 polymer ?
#
loop_
_entity_poly.entity_id
_entity_poly.type
_entity_poly.pdbx_seq_one_letter_code
_entity_poly.pdbx_strand_id
1 'polypeptide(L)'
;MKKQFHIIIAGAGGIAEAAALLLMEWSEVTPSIFIGNRSIPKAIKVAHWVENGCTKPCTIKPFLLPEDGITPEMITILKQADIILDCLPGSQAPKMAQLAKEYNLHYANLTEYVDETNKIIALAKNSQTGFILQTGLAPGYIDLLANGLFQQFCIDYKVNSVHTLEFKVGALTKNAVAPHYYGFTWSPVGVATEYLKDTIVLRDYNKTTLPSLSERATIIIDGITYEEDLTSGGAADLPDALTGKVGTLDYKTLRFPGHYAWIEKQINTKDNTTTAIQKLQHKMEVAIPHVEDDQIVLYAAVEGKDIEGVLRRREIAKTILPILVGKHYLRAIQTTTAAPLVQAAQLLLETNPQGAILQSQIDSNAFLKGNYVSRVYG
;
A
#
# COMPACT_ATOMS: atom_id res chain seq x y z
N MET A 1 17.26 1.76 -9.94
CA MET A 1 18.44 1.58 -9.09
C MET A 1 19.68 1.93 -9.88
N LYS A 2 20.63 2.63 -9.25
CA LYS A 2 21.86 3.12 -9.88
C LYS A 2 23.08 2.21 -9.70
N LYS A 3 22.93 1.12 -8.93
CA LYS A 3 23.99 0.16 -8.59
C LYS A 3 23.44 -1.26 -8.61
N GLN A 4 24.34 -2.25 -8.64
CA GLN A 4 23.97 -3.65 -8.51
C GLN A 4 23.52 -3.95 -7.08
N PHE A 5 22.35 -4.55 -6.94
CA PHE A 5 21.81 -5.01 -5.66
C PHE A 5 21.19 -6.40 -5.81
N HIS A 6 21.08 -7.12 -4.70
CA HIS A 6 20.49 -8.43 -4.55
C HIS A 6 19.18 -8.32 -3.76
N ILE A 7 18.05 -8.56 -4.41
CA ILE A 7 16.73 -8.28 -3.88
C ILE A 7 15.96 -9.58 -3.69
N ILE A 8 15.48 -9.82 -2.47
CA ILE A 8 14.51 -10.87 -2.21
C ILE A 8 13.11 -10.29 -2.36
N ILE A 9 12.26 -10.92 -3.16
CA ILE A 9 10.82 -10.68 -3.17
C ILE A 9 10.15 -11.89 -2.52
N ALA A 10 9.59 -11.70 -1.34
CA ALA A 10 8.86 -12.72 -0.60
C ALA A 10 7.40 -12.72 -1.07
N GLY A 11 7.00 -13.75 -1.80
CA GLY A 11 5.69 -13.87 -2.42
C GLY A 11 5.78 -14.10 -3.93
N ALA A 12 4.72 -14.70 -4.49
CA ALA A 12 4.60 -14.99 -5.91
C ALA A 12 3.16 -14.71 -6.39
N GLY A 13 2.60 -13.58 -5.93
CA GLY A 13 1.30 -13.05 -6.36
C GLY A 13 1.46 -11.87 -7.32
N GLY A 14 0.34 -11.27 -7.72
CA GLY A 14 0.32 -10.21 -8.75
C GLY A 14 1.17 -8.97 -8.43
N ILE A 15 1.32 -8.61 -7.15
CA ILE A 15 2.20 -7.48 -6.76
C ILE A 15 3.68 -7.89 -6.80
N ALA A 16 4.02 -9.13 -6.48
CA ALA A 16 5.38 -9.64 -6.60
C ALA A 16 5.82 -9.71 -8.07
N GLU A 17 4.93 -10.16 -8.97
CA GLU A 17 5.11 -10.12 -10.42
C GLU A 17 5.42 -8.69 -10.90
N ALA A 18 4.59 -7.73 -10.48
CA ALA A 18 4.75 -6.33 -10.84
C ALA A 18 6.05 -5.74 -10.29
N ALA A 19 6.33 -5.89 -9.00
CA ALA A 19 7.55 -5.37 -8.38
C ALA A 19 8.82 -5.92 -9.05
N ALA A 20 8.86 -7.22 -9.33
CA ALA A 20 9.96 -7.84 -10.05
C ALA A 20 10.12 -7.28 -11.46
N LEU A 21 9.01 -7.14 -12.21
CA LEU A 21 9.05 -6.59 -13.56
C LEU A 21 9.46 -5.11 -13.58
N LEU A 22 8.95 -4.29 -12.66
CA LEU A 22 9.35 -2.88 -12.52
C LEU A 22 10.84 -2.77 -12.21
N LEU A 23 11.35 -3.58 -11.28
CA LEU A 23 12.77 -3.61 -10.92
C LEU A 23 13.64 -4.01 -12.11
N MET A 24 13.28 -5.08 -12.82
CA MET A 24 14.06 -5.56 -13.94
C MET A 24 14.00 -4.56 -15.10
N GLU A 25 12.82 -4.10 -15.48
CA GLU A 25 12.63 -3.25 -16.66
C GLU A 25 13.11 -1.81 -16.45
N TRP A 26 12.83 -1.19 -15.30
CA TRP A 26 13.03 0.25 -15.10
C TRP A 26 14.30 0.63 -14.31
N SER A 27 15.01 -0.34 -13.72
CA SER A 27 16.30 -0.03 -13.11
C SER A 27 17.35 0.28 -14.17
N GLU A 28 18.13 1.34 -13.93
CA GLU A 28 19.31 1.71 -14.73
C GLU A 28 20.36 0.58 -14.68
N VAL A 29 20.68 0.11 -13.49
CA VAL A 29 21.46 -1.11 -13.27
C VAL A 29 20.51 -2.22 -12.83
N THR A 30 20.43 -3.31 -13.61
CA THR A 30 19.51 -4.43 -13.38
C THR A 30 19.88 -5.20 -12.11
N PRO A 31 19.03 -5.26 -11.07
CA PRO A 31 19.33 -6.01 -9.86
C PRO A 31 19.28 -7.52 -10.09
N SER A 32 19.88 -8.28 -9.18
CA SER A 32 19.67 -9.72 -9.07
C SER A 32 18.45 -9.98 -8.19
N ILE A 33 17.45 -10.70 -8.70
CA ILE A 33 16.21 -10.94 -7.97
C ILE A 33 16.08 -12.42 -7.57
N PHE A 34 15.70 -12.63 -6.31
CA PHE A 34 15.29 -13.91 -5.75
C PHE A 34 13.78 -13.88 -5.47
N ILE A 35 13.03 -14.84 -5.98
CA ILE A 35 11.57 -14.94 -5.73
C ILE A 35 11.28 -16.11 -4.82
N GLY A 36 10.80 -15.82 -3.61
CA GLY A 36 10.49 -16.81 -2.58
C GLY A 36 9.01 -17.12 -2.51
N ASN A 37 8.63 -18.39 -2.51
CA ASN A 37 7.26 -18.79 -2.20
C ASN A 37 7.22 -20.16 -1.50
N ARG A 38 6.18 -20.39 -0.69
CA ARG A 38 5.89 -21.72 -0.12
C ARG A 38 5.69 -22.79 -1.18
N SER A 39 5.26 -22.38 -2.37
CA SER A 39 5.14 -23.22 -3.56
C SER A 39 6.23 -22.88 -4.56
N ILE A 40 7.26 -23.73 -4.65
CA ILE A 40 8.32 -23.63 -5.67
C ILE A 40 7.76 -23.47 -7.09
N PRO A 41 6.77 -24.27 -7.53
CA PRO A 41 6.19 -24.09 -8.87
C PRO A 41 5.62 -22.69 -9.11
N LYS A 42 5.03 -22.04 -8.10
CA LYS A 42 4.56 -20.65 -8.23
C LYS A 42 5.72 -19.67 -8.35
N ALA A 43 6.78 -19.83 -7.57
CA ALA A 43 7.98 -18.99 -7.68
C ALA A 43 8.63 -19.11 -9.08
N ILE A 44 8.76 -20.34 -9.61
CA ILE A 44 9.26 -20.58 -10.97
C ILE A 44 8.35 -19.92 -12.02
N LYS A 45 7.03 -20.06 -11.87
CA LYS A 45 6.07 -19.44 -12.80
C LYS A 45 6.26 -17.92 -12.86
N VAL A 46 6.39 -17.26 -11.71
CA VAL A 46 6.61 -15.81 -11.65
C VAL A 46 7.96 -15.44 -12.24
N ALA A 47 9.04 -16.17 -11.91
CA ALA A 47 10.36 -15.92 -12.49
C ALA A 47 10.32 -15.95 -14.03
N HIS A 48 9.79 -17.02 -14.63
CA HIS A 48 9.63 -17.12 -16.08
C HIS A 48 8.70 -16.05 -16.66
N TRP A 49 7.62 -15.71 -15.94
CA TRP A 49 6.69 -14.69 -16.42
C TRP A 49 7.37 -13.32 -16.53
N VAL A 50 8.19 -12.94 -15.54
CA VAL A 50 8.95 -11.69 -15.56
C VAL A 50 10.06 -11.72 -16.62
N GLU A 51 10.79 -12.82 -16.74
CA GLU A 51 11.83 -12.99 -17.79
C GLU A 51 11.25 -12.84 -19.19
N ASN A 52 10.07 -13.43 -19.44
CA ASN A 52 9.35 -13.26 -20.69
C ASN A 52 8.77 -11.84 -20.87
N GLY A 53 8.50 -11.14 -19.78
CA GLY A 53 7.97 -9.77 -19.76
C GLY A 53 9.02 -8.70 -20.00
N CYS A 54 10.27 -8.95 -19.66
CA CYS A 54 11.34 -7.96 -19.83
C CYS A 54 11.69 -7.75 -21.31
N THR A 55 12.06 -6.52 -21.67
CA THR A 55 12.58 -6.21 -23.01
C THR A 55 14.06 -6.53 -23.13
N LYS A 56 14.79 -6.51 -22.01
CA LYS A 56 16.21 -6.87 -21.91
C LYS A 56 16.39 -8.27 -21.30
N PRO A 57 17.45 -9.02 -21.69
CA PRO A 57 17.76 -10.31 -21.08
C PRO A 57 17.95 -10.16 -19.58
N CYS A 58 17.31 -11.05 -18.84
CA CYS A 58 17.35 -11.03 -17.38
C CYS A 58 17.15 -12.46 -16.86
N THR A 59 17.56 -12.71 -15.62
CA THR A 59 17.39 -14.02 -14.97
C THR A 59 16.98 -13.81 -13.53
N ILE A 60 16.00 -14.58 -13.09
CA ILE A 60 15.46 -14.52 -11.73
C ILE A 60 15.61 -15.89 -11.10
N LYS A 61 16.10 -15.92 -9.85
CA LYS A 61 16.28 -17.17 -9.12
C LYS A 61 15.06 -17.44 -8.22
N PRO A 62 14.19 -18.42 -8.54
CA PRO A 62 13.15 -18.86 -7.62
C PRO A 62 13.75 -19.69 -6.47
N PHE A 63 13.15 -19.63 -5.28
CA PHE A 63 13.55 -20.46 -4.14
C PHE A 63 12.38 -20.81 -3.21
N LEU A 64 12.56 -21.85 -2.39
CA LEU A 64 11.53 -22.32 -1.46
C LEU A 64 11.56 -21.43 -0.21
N LEU A 65 10.44 -20.74 0.03
CA LEU A 65 10.21 -19.96 1.24
C LEU A 65 9.17 -20.71 2.08
N PRO A 66 9.57 -21.63 2.98
CA PRO A 66 8.64 -22.47 3.71
C PRO A 66 7.85 -21.66 4.76
N GLU A 67 6.67 -22.18 5.12
CA GLU A 67 5.87 -21.62 6.21
C GLU A 67 6.58 -21.71 7.56
N ASP A 68 7.37 -22.76 7.76
CA ASP A 68 8.15 -22.98 8.98
C ASP A 68 9.61 -23.36 8.64
N GLY A 69 10.53 -22.90 9.50
CA GLY A 69 11.96 -23.16 9.36
C GLY A 69 12.66 -22.37 8.26
N ILE A 70 13.92 -22.74 8.00
CA ILE A 70 14.79 -22.11 7.02
C ILE A 70 15.61 -23.19 6.29
N THR A 71 15.68 -23.12 4.97
CA THR A 71 16.45 -24.09 4.16
C THR A 71 17.89 -23.63 3.97
N PRO A 72 18.86 -24.54 3.70
CA PRO A 72 20.23 -24.14 3.37
C PRO A 72 20.34 -23.17 2.18
N GLU A 73 19.47 -23.35 1.17
CA GLU A 73 19.38 -22.43 0.04
C GLU A 73 18.92 -21.03 0.49
N MET A 74 17.88 -20.96 1.32
CA MET A 74 17.37 -19.70 1.85
C MET A 74 18.41 -18.96 2.70
N ILE A 75 19.18 -19.67 3.54
CA ILE A 75 20.30 -19.07 4.29
C ILE A 75 21.33 -18.45 3.33
N THR A 76 21.67 -19.15 2.26
CA THR A 76 22.64 -18.65 1.27
C THR A 76 22.11 -17.38 0.61
N ILE A 77 20.83 -17.36 0.23
CA ILE A 77 20.18 -16.20 -0.39
C ILE A 77 20.09 -15.02 0.58
N LEU A 78 19.70 -15.25 1.84
CA LEU A 78 19.61 -14.19 2.85
C LEU A 78 20.98 -13.56 3.15
N LYS A 79 22.06 -14.33 3.14
CA LYS A 79 23.42 -13.82 3.39
C LYS A 79 23.99 -12.94 2.27
N GLN A 80 23.47 -13.05 1.05
CA GLN A 80 23.95 -12.29 -0.10
C GLN A 80 23.00 -11.16 -0.52
N ALA A 81 21.77 -11.16 0.00
CA ALA A 81 20.78 -10.14 -0.31
C ALA A 81 21.12 -8.82 0.38
N ASP A 82 20.56 -7.73 -0.13
CA ASP A 82 20.64 -6.40 0.47
C ASP A 82 19.28 -5.98 1.11
N ILE A 83 18.17 -6.51 0.59
CA ILE A 83 16.81 -6.14 1.00
C ILE A 83 15.81 -7.29 0.82
N ILE A 84 14.79 -7.32 1.68
CA ILE A 84 13.55 -8.09 1.50
C ILE A 84 12.40 -7.14 1.16
N LEU A 85 11.74 -7.40 0.03
CA LEU A 85 10.45 -6.84 -0.34
C LEU A 85 9.36 -7.85 -0.02
N ASP A 86 8.53 -7.53 0.96
CA ASP A 86 7.52 -8.43 1.50
C ASP A 86 6.16 -8.23 0.83
N CYS A 87 5.83 -9.17 -0.05
CA CYS A 87 4.58 -9.28 -0.79
C CYS A 87 3.73 -10.47 -0.30
N LEU A 88 3.99 -10.98 0.92
CA LEU A 88 3.18 -12.02 1.55
C LEU A 88 1.92 -11.43 2.22
N PRO A 89 0.95 -12.27 2.63
CA PRO A 89 -0.17 -11.81 3.45
C PRO A 89 0.32 -11.10 4.72
N GLY A 90 -0.39 -10.06 5.16
CA GLY A 90 0.03 -9.19 6.27
C GLY A 90 0.41 -9.92 7.56
N SER A 91 -0.25 -11.05 7.86
CA SER A 91 0.07 -11.89 9.03
C SER A 91 1.49 -12.48 9.03
N GLN A 92 2.15 -12.54 7.88
CA GLN A 92 3.53 -13.02 7.72
C GLN A 92 4.57 -11.91 7.90
N ALA A 93 4.15 -10.64 7.90
CA ALA A 93 5.07 -9.50 7.89
C ALA A 93 6.05 -9.49 9.08
N PRO A 94 5.63 -9.78 10.33
CA PRO A 94 6.57 -9.85 11.45
C PRO A 94 7.67 -10.92 11.28
N LYS A 95 7.34 -12.07 10.67
CA LYS A 95 8.30 -13.14 10.41
C LYS A 95 9.35 -12.69 9.38
N MET A 96 8.91 -12.05 8.30
CA MET A 96 9.84 -11.57 7.27
C MET A 96 10.71 -10.41 7.78
N ALA A 97 10.15 -9.51 8.58
CA ALA A 97 10.93 -8.46 9.23
C ALA A 97 11.98 -9.03 10.20
N GLN A 98 11.64 -10.09 10.94
CA GLN A 98 12.59 -10.81 11.82
C GLN A 98 13.76 -11.37 11.02
N LEU A 99 13.49 -12.03 9.89
CA LEU A 99 14.52 -12.52 8.98
C LEU A 99 15.39 -11.38 8.44
N ALA A 100 14.78 -10.27 8.03
CA ALA A 100 15.55 -9.12 7.57
C ALA A 100 16.51 -8.60 8.66
N LYS A 101 16.05 -8.49 9.90
CA LYS A 101 16.88 -8.05 11.03
C LYS A 101 18.02 -9.04 11.33
N GLU A 102 17.72 -10.34 11.38
CA GLU A 102 18.71 -11.38 11.68
C GLU A 102 19.84 -11.45 10.66
N TYR A 103 19.53 -11.20 9.38
CA TYR A 103 20.48 -11.27 8.28
C TYR A 103 21.00 -9.89 7.86
N ASN A 104 20.72 -8.84 8.65
CA ASN A 104 21.16 -7.47 8.40
C ASN A 104 20.78 -6.95 7.00
N LEU A 105 19.52 -7.15 6.63
CA LEU A 105 18.92 -6.74 5.36
C LEU A 105 18.02 -5.53 5.58
N HIS A 106 17.89 -4.68 4.58
CA HIS A 106 16.79 -3.73 4.52
C HIS A 106 15.45 -4.47 4.41
N TYR A 107 14.35 -3.80 4.76
CA TYR A 107 13.01 -4.38 4.69
C TYR A 107 11.98 -3.35 4.22
N ALA A 108 11.13 -3.75 3.28
CA ALA A 108 9.95 -3.00 2.89
C ALA A 108 8.74 -3.93 2.75
N ASN A 109 7.56 -3.49 3.19
CA ASN A 109 6.35 -4.33 3.17
C ASN A 109 5.08 -3.59 2.73
N LEU A 110 4.02 -4.36 2.53
CA LEU A 110 2.72 -3.89 2.06
C LEU A 110 1.60 -4.04 3.10
N THR A 111 1.90 -4.45 4.33
CA THR A 111 0.85 -4.79 5.29
C THR A 111 0.05 -3.57 5.74
N GLU A 112 -1.26 -3.71 5.73
CA GLU A 112 -2.22 -2.76 6.27
C GLU A 112 -2.60 -3.05 7.73
N TYR A 113 -2.08 -4.14 8.31
CA TYR A 113 -2.44 -4.56 9.65
C TYR A 113 -1.65 -3.80 10.72
N VAL A 114 -2.39 -3.13 11.59
CA VAL A 114 -1.85 -2.25 12.64
C VAL A 114 -1.01 -3.01 13.67
N ASP A 115 -1.49 -4.18 14.13
CA ASP A 115 -0.80 -4.97 15.15
C ASP A 115 0.56 -5.50 14.65
N GLU A 116 0.59 -6.02 13.42
CA GLU A 116 1.80 -6.47 12.74
C GLU A 116 2.76 -5.30 12.50
N THR A 117 2.25 -4.15 12.07
CA THR A 117 3.06 -2.93 11.90
C THR A 117 3.72 -2.53 13.22
N ASN A 118 2.98 -2.48 14.32
CA ASN A 118 3.52 -2.14 15.65
C ASN A 118 4.59 -3.13 16.13
N LYS A 119 4.40 -4.44 15.87
CA LYS A 119 5.42 -5.45 16.17
C LYS A 119 6.71 -5.19 15.39
N ILE A 120 6.59 -4.83 14.10
CA ILE A 120 7.76 -4.56 13.25
C ILE A 120 8.46 -3.26 13.67
N ILE A 121 7.72 -2.20 14.06
CA ILE A 121 8.31 -0.97 14.61
C ILE A 121 9.15 -1.28 15.85
N ALA A 122 8.59 -2.06 16.79
CA ALA A 122 9.31 -2.48 17.98
C ALA A 122 10.53 -3.35 17.65
N LEU A 123 10.39 -4.27 16.69
CA LEU A 123 11.47 -5.13 16.21
C LEU A 123 12.60 -4.34 15.57
N ALA A 124 12.29 -3.37 14.71
CA ALA A 124 13.27 -2.59 13.97
C ALA A 124 14.04 -1.60 14.85
N LYS A 125 13.65 -1.42 16.13
CA LYS A 125 14.40 -0.63 17.09
C LYS A 125 15.86 -1.11 17.16
N ASN A 126 16.79 -0.18 16.96
CA ASN A 126 18.25 -0.40 16.91
C ASN A 126 18.73 -1.31 15.76
N SER A 127 17.93 -1.54 14.73
CA SER A 127 18.39 -2.23 13.52
C SER A 127 19.47 -1.40 12.81
N GLN A 128 20.52 -2.05 12.31
CA GLN A 128 21.57 -1.40 11.51
C GLN A 128 21.14 -1.11 10.08
N THR A 129 20.05 -1.73 9.63
CA THR A 129 19.38 -1.49 8.36
C THR A 129 18.01 -0.86 8.57
N GLY A 130 17.52 -0.19 7.54
CA GLY A 130 16.23 0.50 7.50
C GLY A 130 15.06 -0.41 7.15
N PHE A 131 13.92 -0.11 7.77
CA PHE A 131 12.64 -0.80 7.64
C PHE A 131 11.58 0.24 7.26
N ILE A 132 11.17 0.30 5.98
CA ILE A 132 10.05 1.16 5.58
C ILE A 132 8.79 0.30 5.56
N LEU A 133 7.80 0.68 6.36
CA LEU A 133 6.55 -0.07 6.48
C LEU A 133 5.46 0.57 5.63
N GLN A 134 4.46 -0.22 5.24
CA GLN A 134 3.25 0.30 4.58
C GLN A 134 3.58 1.03 3.25
N THR A 135 4.28 0.34 2.35
CA THR A 135 4.86 0.93 1.12
C THR A 135 4.04 0.63 -0.14
N GLY A 136 2.72 0.47 0.00
CA GLY A 136 1.82 0.16 -1.10
C GLY A 136 1.15 1.39 -1.71
N LEU A 137 -0.07 1.18 -2.21
CA LEU A 137 -0.97 2.25 -2.65
C LEU A 137 -1.60 2.95 -1.44
N ALA A 138 -2.29 2.16 -0.61
CA ALA A 138 -2.95 2.58 0.63
C ALA A 138 -2.94 1.40 1.62
N PRO A 139 -2.17 1.48 2.72
CA PRO A 139 -1.27 2.57 3.08
C PRO A 139 0.00 2.61 2.18
N GLY A 140 0.58 3.80 2.01
CA GLY A 140 1.80 4.07 1.24
C GLY A 140 1.75 5.37 0.44
N TYR A 141 1.65 5.26 -0.89
CA TYR A 141 1.64 6.42 -1.78
C TYR A 141 0.64 7.50 -1.37
N ILE A 142 -0.59 7.10 -1.01
CA ILE A 142 -1.64 8.06 -0.64
C ILE A 142 -1.26 8.85 0.63
N ASP A 143 -0.61 8.20 1.59
CA ASP A 143 -0.16 8.85 2.83
C ASP A 143 0.93 9.89 2.54
N LEU A 144 1.88 9.56 1.65
CA LEU A 144 2.92 10.50 1.24
C LEU A 144 2.37 11.68 0.46
N LEU A 145 1.37 11.45 -0.39
CA LEU A 145 0.65 12.50 -1.11
C LEU A 145 -0.07 13.45 -0.14
N ALA A 146 -0.82 12.89 0.82
CA ALA A 146 -1.56 13.65 1.82
C ALA A 146 -0.62 14.46 2.73
N ASN A 147 0.42 13.81 3.26
CA ASN A 147 1.42 14.48 4.10
C ASN A 147 2.17 15.57 3.33
N GLY A 148 2.53 15.32 2.07
CA GLY A 148 3.17 16.32 1.20
C GLY A 148 2.26 17.52 0.92
N LEU A 149 0.96 17.29 0.70
CA LEU A 149 -0.03 18.36 0.56
C LEU A 149 -0.12 19.21 1.83
N PHE A 150 -0.20 18.57 3.00
CA PHE A 150 -0.20 19.26 4.29
C PHE A 150 1.07 20.11 4.49
N GLN A 151 2.25 19.53 4.27
CA GLN A 151 3.53 20.23 4.42
C GLN A 151 3.61 21.45 3.48
N GLN A 152 3.27 21.27 2.20
CA GLN A 152 3.31 22.36 1.23
C GLN A 152 2.26 23.44 1.52
N PHE A 153 1.08 23.07 2.01
CA PHE A 153 0.06 24.03 2.44
C PHE A 153 0.58 24.90 3.59
N CYS A 154 1.17 24.29 4.61
CA CYS A 154 1.79 24.99 5.74
C CYS A 154 2.87 25.98 5.29
N ILE A 155 3.74 25.56 4.35
CA ILE A 155 4.80 26.42 3.78
C ILE A 155 4.20 27.62 3.04
N ASP A 156 3.30 27.36 2.09
CA ASP A 156 2.83 28.41 1.18
C ASP A 156 1.92 29.43 1.87
N TYR A 157 1.11 28.96 2.80
CA TYR A 157 0.16 29.80 3.55
C TYR A 157 0.67 30.24 4.92
N LYS A 158 1.91 29.87 5.26
CA LYS A 158 2.61 30.26 6.51
C LYS A 158 1.81 29.91 7.77
N VAL A 159 1.30 28.69 7.81
CA VAL A 159 0.56 28.14 8.96
C VAL A 159 1.22 26.86 9.46
N ASN A 160 0.94 26.49 10.71
CA ASN A 160 1.48 25.27 11.33
C ASN A 160 0.41 24.20 11.56
N SER A 161 -0.84 24.51 11.25
CA SER A 161 -2.01 23.66 11.46
C SER A 161 -3.05 23.91 10.38
N VAL A 162 -3.86 22.90 10.10
CA VAL A 162 -4.95 22.96 9.12
C VAL A 162 -6.23 22.38 9.72
N HIS A 163 -7.38 22.71 9.13
CA HIS A 163 -8.65 22.19 9.60
C HIS A 163 -8.83 20.73 9.20
N THR A 164 -8.62 20.41 7.92
CA THR A 164 -8.94 19.09 7.36
C THR A 164 -7.79 18.59 6.50
N LEU A 165 -7.46 17.31 6.65
CA LEU A 165 -6.64 16.53 5.71
C LEU A 165 -7.39 15.24 5.41
N GLU A 166 -7.89 15.08 4.20
CA GLU A 166 -8.64 13.89 3.79
C GLU A 166 -7.97 13.24 2.59
N PHE A 167 -7.95 11.91 2.57
CA PHE A 167 -7.32 11.17 1.49
C PHE A 167 -7.95 9.80 1.31
N LYS A 168 -8.13 9.41 0.06
CA LYS A 168 -9.10 8.39 -0.33
C LYS A 168 -8.61 7.62 -1.53
N VAL A 169 -8.90 6.31 -1.53
CA VAL A 169 -8.53 5.40 -2.62
C VAL A 169 -9.67 4.46 -2.94
N GLY A 170 -9.92 4.26 -4.23
CA GLY A 170 -10.77 3.21 -4.77
C GLY A 170 -9.98 2.33 -5.72
N ALA A 171 -9.75 1.08 -5.34
CA ALA A 171 -9.39 0.03 -6.27
C ALA A 171 -10.67 -0.53 -6.91
N LEU A 172 -10.99 -0.04 -8.11
CA LEU A 172 -12.29 -0.24 -8.73
C LEU A 172 -12.15 -0.98 -10.05
N THR A 173 -13.21 -1.67 -10.43
CA THR A 173 -13.37 -2.11 -11.81
C THR A 173 -13.77 -0.93 -12.70
N LYS A 174 -13.56 -1.05 -14.01
CA LYS A 174 -14.06 -0.05 -14.97
C LYS A 174 -15.58 0.02 -14.99
N ASN A 175 -16.25 -1.11 -14.76
CA ASN A 175 -17.69 -1.24 -14.75
C ASN A 175 -18.15 -1.90 -13.46
N ALA A 176 -19.30 -1.47 -12.93
CA ALA A 176 -19.91 -2.02 -11.74
C ALA A 176 -21.39 -2.36 -12.00
N VAL A 177 -21.81 -3.55 -11.59
CA VAL A 177 -23.16 -4.05 -11.86
C VAL A 177 -23.86 -4.36 -10.53
N ALA A 178 -25.17 -4.16 -10.50
CA ALA A 178 -26.02 -4.54 -9.38
C ALA A 178 -25.88 -6.04 -9.04
N PRO A 179 -26.08 -6.42 -7.77
CA PRO A 179 -26.51 -5.59 -6.65
C PRO A 179 -25.36 -4.99 -5.83
N HIS A 180 -24.12 -5.42 -6.06
CA HIS A 180 -22.97 -5.11 -5.21
C HIS A 180 -22.10 -3.95 -5.74
N TYR A 181 -22.26 -3.59 -7.02
CA TYR A 181 -21.55 -2.48 -7.67
C TYR A 181 -20.03 -2.49 -7.44
N TYR A 182 -19.43 -3.68 -7.48
CA TYR A 182 -18.01 -3.91 -7.18
C TYR A 182 -17.51 -5.18 -7.86
N GLY A 183 -16.20 -5.29 -8.09
CA GLY A 183 -15.54 -6.52 -8.53
C GLY A 183 -14.20 -6.65 -7.82
N PHE A 184 -13.79 -7.88 -7.50
CA PHE A 184 -12.53 -8.11 -6.82
C PHE A 184 -11.36 -7.95 -7.77
N THR A 185 -10.56 -6.91 -7.54
CA THR A 185 -9.26 -6.66 -8.19
C THR A 185 -8.09 -7.01 -7.27
N TRP A 186 -8.36 -7.19 -5.97
CA TRP A 186 -7.41 -7.54 -4.92
C TRP A 186 -8.06 -8.46 -3.87
N SER A 187 -7.32 -8.73 -2.79
CA SER A 187 -7.62 -9.77 -1.80
C SER A 187 -8.98 -9.59 -1.08
N PRO A 188 -9.94 -10.54 -1.21
CA PRO A 188 -11.24 -10.46 -0.54
C PRO A 188 -11.18 -10.32 0.99
N VAL A 189 -10.23 -11.01 1.64
CA VAL A 189 -10.05 -10.91 3.10
C VAL A 189 -9.63 -9.51 3.54
N GLY A 190 -8.84 -8.80 2.72
CA GLY A 190 -8.44 -7.42 3.01
C GLY A 190 -9.65 -6.49 2.94
N VAL A 191 -10.47 -6.62 1.89
CA VAL A 191 -11.72 -5.84 1.73
C VAL A 191 -12.69 -6.08 2.90
N ALA A 192 -12.87 -7.33 3.32
CA ALA A 192 -13.75 -7.62 4.46
C ALA A 192 -13.20 -7.09 5.79
N THR A 193 -11.87 -7.13 5.96
CA THR A 193 -11.19 -6.63 7.16
C THR A 193 -11.32 -5.12 7.28
N GLU A 194 -11.13 -4.38 6.18
CA GLU A 194 -11.16 -2.92 6.20
C GLU A 194 -12.52 -2.36 6.65
N TYR A 195 -13.62 -3.10 6.41
CA TYR A 195 -15.00 -2.73 6.76
C TYR A 195 -15.41 -3.02 8.21
N LEU A 196 -14.64 -3.81 8.96
CA LEU A 196 -15.07 -4.33 10.27
C LEU A 196 -14.10 -4.05 11.42
N LYS A 197 -12.85 -3.71 11.15
CA LYS A 197 -11.94 -3.17 12.17
C LYS A 197 -12.16 -1.68 12.31
N ASP A 198 -11.90 -1.15 13.50
CA ASP A 198 -12.01 0.29 13.73
C ASP A 198 -10.94 1.08 12.97
N THR A 199 -11.27 2.32 12.67
CA THR A 199 -10.41 3.29 12.00
C THR A 199 -9.75 4.21 13.02
N ILE A 200 -8.51 4.61 12.76
CA ILE A 200 -7.80 5.62 13.56
C ILE A 200 -7.91 6.93 12.79
N VAL A 201 -8.44 7.96 13.43
CA VAL A 201 -8.73 9.27 12.83
C VAL A 201 -8.26 10.40 13.72
N LEU A 202 -8.22 11.62 13.17
CA LEU A 202 -8.18 12.85 13.98
C LEU A 202 -9.55 13.51 13.99
N ARG A 203 -10.00 13.90 15.18
CA ARG A 203 -11.18 14.75 15.39
C ARG A 203 -10.81 15.79 16.43
N ASP A 204 -11.12 17.05 16.15
CA ASP A 204 -10.73 18.19 16.99
C ASP A 204 -9.26 18.16 17.41
N TYR A 205 -8.35 17.89 16.47
CA TYR A 205 -6.90 17.79 16.68
C TYR A 205 -6.44 16.62 17.56
N ASN A 206 -7.36 15.76 18.02
CA ASN A 206 -7.05 14.63 18.89
C ASN A 206 -7.21 13.31 18.13
N LYS A 207 -6.27 12.40 18.37
CA LYS A 207 -6.37 11.04 17.87
C LYS A 207 -7.50 10.31 18.59
N THR A 208 -8.38 9.70 17.80
CA THR A 208 -9.48 8.87 18.30
C THR A 208 -9.72 7.69 17.37
N THR A 209 -10.62 6.81 17.77
CA THR A 209 -11.00 5.62 17.04
C THR A 209 -12.49 5.71 16.69
N LEU A 210 -12.84 5.44 15.43
CA LEU A 210 -14.23 5.38 14.96
C LEU A 210 -14.50 4.05 14.26
N PRO A 211 -15.72 3.49 14.37
CA PRO A 211 -16.09 2.29 13.62
C PRO A 211 -15.93 2.52 12.11
N SER A 212 -15.49 1.49 11.38
CA SER A 212 -15.58 1.52 9.92
C SER A 212 -17.05 1.59 9.48
N LEU A 213 -17.27 2.14 8.29
CA LEU A 213 -18.59 2.33 7.68
C LEU A 213 -19.54 3.27 8.47
N SER A 214 -18.99 4.18 9.28
CA SER A 214 -19.78 5.07 10.14
C SER A 214 -19.98 6.49 9.61
N GLU A 215 -19.29 6.88 8.53
CA GLU A 215 -19.33 8.25 8.00
C GLU A 215 -19.42 8.24 6.47
N ARG A 216 -20.48 7.61 5.95
CA ARG A 216 -20.78 7.56 4.53
C ARG A 216 -21.06 8.94 3.95
N ALA A 217 -20.43 9.23 2.82
CA ALA A 217 -20.73 10.42 2.01
C ALA A 217 -20.71 10.09 0.51
N THR A 218 -21.22 11.02 -0.29
CA THR A 218 -21.09 11.01 -1.75
C THR A 218 -20.05 12.04 -2.15
N ILE A 219 -19.20 11.69 -3.11
CA ILE A 219 -18.18 12.57 -3.67
C ILE A 219 -18.23 12.52 -5.20
N ILE A 220 -17.95 13.64 -5.84
CA ILE A 220 -17.81 13.72 -7.30
C ILE A 220 -16.34 14.00 -7.60
N ILE A 221 -15.68 13.09 -8.29
CA ILE A 221 -14.28 13.23 -8.72
C ILE A 221 -14.28 13.21 -10.24
N ASP A 222 -13.76 14.28 -10.86
CA ASP A 222 -13.70 14.44 -12.32
C ASP A 222 -15.05 14.20 -13.03
N GLY A 223 -16.15 14.60 -12.38
CA GLY A 223 -17.52 14.44 -12.89
C GLY A 223 -18.12 13.05 -12.69
N ILE A 224 -17.41 12.11 -12.06
CA ILE A 224 -17.90 10.76 -11.74
C ILE A 224 -18.30 10.70 -10.27
N THR A 225 -19.51 10.23 -10.01
CA THR A 225 -20.03 10.05 -8.65
C THR A 225 -19.51 8.76 -8.02
N TYR A 226 -18.92 8.89 -6.84
CA TYR A 226 -18.53 7.81 -5.95
C TYR A 226 -19.22 7.95 -4.59
N GLU A 227 -19.25 6.87 -3.83
CA GLU A 227 -19.50 6.90 -2.40
C GLU A 227 -18.19 6.63 -1.66
N GLU A 228 -18.05 7.24 -0.49
CA GLU A 228 -16.89 7.11 0.37
C GLU A 228 -17.34 6.77 1.80
N ASP A 229 -16.53 5.99 2.50
CA ASP A 229 -16.79 5.68 3.91
C ASP A 229 -15.48 5.36 4.65
N LEU A 230 -15.51 5.48 5.98
CA LEU A 230 -14.37 5.16 6.83
C LEU A 230 -14.01 3.68 6.71
N THR A 231 -12.74 3.42 6.48
CA THR A 231 -12.16 2.07 6.41
C THR A 231 -10.83 2.03 7.14
N SER A 232 -10.54 0.87 7.74
CA SER A 232 -9.37 0.71 8.61
C SER A 232 -8.07 0.49 7.82
N GLY A 233 -6.94 0.86 8.43
CA GLY A 233 -5.60 0.50 7.96
C GLY A 233 -4.96 1.42 6.92
N GLY A 234 -5.73 2.29 6.26
CA GLY A 234 -5.23 3.11 5.14
C GLY A 234 -4.53 4.42 5.50
N ALA A 235 -4.56 4.87 6.76
CA ALA A 235 -4.00 6.16 7.21
C ALA A 235 -2.56 6.10 7.74
N ALA A 236 -1.94 4.91 7.72
CA ALA A 236 -0.60 4.66 8.26
C ALA A 236 -0.38 5.28 9.65
N ASP A 237 0.74 5.98 9.85
CA ASP A 237 1.10 6.69 11.08
C ASP A 237 0.67 8.17 11.08
N LEU A 238 -0.02 8.65 10.04
CA LEU A 238 -0.36 10.07 9.94
C LEU A 238 -1.22 10.60 11.10
N PRO A 239 -2.22 9.85 11.63
CA PRO A 239 -2.94 10.29 12.82
C PRO A 239 -2.01 10.54 14.02
N ASP A 240 -1.00 9.70 14.22
CA ASP A 240 0.00 9.91 15.28
C ASP A 240 0.88 11.12 15.00
N ALA A 241 1.40 11.24 13.78
CA ALA A 241 2.33 12.31 13.40
C ALA A 241 1.70 13.71 13.35
N LEU A 242 0.39 13.78 13.09
CA LEU A 242 -0.34 15.03 12.83
C LEU A 242 -1.34 15.41 13.95
N THR A 243 -1.40 14.64 15.03
CA THR A 243 -2.11 15.03 16.26
C THR A 243 -1.65 16.43 16.71
N GLY A 244 -2.60 17.29 17.06
CA GLY A 244 -2.33 18.69 17.43
C GLY A 244 -2.09 19.65 16.25
N LYS A 245 -1.96 19.14 15.02
CA LYS A 245 -1.72 19.97 13.81
C LYS A 245 -2.86 19.93 12.81
N VAL A 246 -3.58 18.81 12.72
CA VAL A 246 -4.72 18.66 11.80
C VAL A 246 -5.98 18.44 12.62
N GLY A 247 -7.00 19.27 12.39
CA GLY A 247 -8.27 19.19 13.12
C GLY A 247 -9.03 17.90 12.85
N THR A 248 -9.24 17.59 11.57
CA THR A 248 -9.93 16.41 11.06
C THR A 248 -9.03 15.70 10.06
N LEU A 249 -8.73 14.43 10.33
CA LEU A 249 -7.99 13.57 9.41
C LEU A 249 -8.70 12.24 9.30
N ASP A 250 -9.01 11.83 8.08
CA ASP A 250 -9.47 10.48 7.80
C ASP A 250 -8.96 9.94 6.47
N TYR A 251 -8.85 8.60 6.46
CA TYR A 251 -8.75 7.81 5.25
C TYR A 251 -10.12 7.20 4.96
N LYS A 252 -10.59 7.36 3.72
CA LYS A 252 -11.83 6.73 3.26
C LYS A 252 -11.60 5.91 2.00
N THR A 253 -12.31 4.79 1.89
CA THR A 253 -12.29 4.00 0.67
C THR A 253 -13.36 4.51 -0.29
N LEU A 254 -13.04 4.60 -1.58
CA LEU A 254 -14.00 4.96 -2.64
C LEU A 254 -14.64 3.70 -3.22
N ARG A 255 -15.95 3.77 -3.47
CA ARG A 255 -16.75 2.74 -4.13
C ARG A 255 -17.76 3.37 -5.10
N PHE A 256 -18.33 2.55 -5.98
CA PHE A 256 -19.47 3.00 -6.78
C PHE A 256 -20.74 3.06 -5.91
N PRO A 257 -21.63 4.03 -6.16
CA PRO A 257 -22.85 4.19 -5.37
C PRO A 257 -23.66 2.90 -5.24
N GLY A 258 -24.03 2.55 -4.01
CA GLY A 258 -24.84 1.37 -3.68
C GLY A 258 -24.04 0.18 -3.15
N HIS A 259 -22.71 0.19 -3.23
CA HIS A 259 -21.88 -0.88 -2.69
C HIS A 259 -21.99 -1.00 -1.17
N TYR A 260 -21.82 0.10 -0.44
CA TYR A 260 -21.85 0.10 1.02
C TYR A 260 -23.25 -0.23 1.55
N ALA A 261 -24.31 0.22 0.88
CA ALA A 261 -25.68 -0.19 1.21
C ALA A 261 -25.91 -1.70 1.00
N TRP A 262 -25.19 -2.32 0.06
CA TRP A 262 -25.17 -3.78 -0.09
C TRP A 262 -24.38 -4.47 1.02
N ILE A 263 -23.22 -3.93 1.42
CA ILE A 263 -22.36 -4.44 2.50
C ILE A 263 -23.09 -4.43 3.84
N GLU A 264 -23.79 -3.35 4.20
CA GLU A 264 -24.54 -3.24 5.46
C GLU A 264 -25.54 -4.38 5.62
N LYS A 265 -26.20 -4.80 4.53
CA LYS A 265 -27.14 -5.93 4.54
C LYS A 265 -26.45 -7.28 4.79
N GLN A 266 -25.14 -7.37 4.57
CA GLN A 266 -24.36 -8.59 4.78
C GLN A 266 -23.79 -8.70 6.20
N ILE A 267 -23.61 -7.58 6.91
CA ILE A 267 -23.00 -7.54 8.24
C ILE A 267 -24.03 -7.93 9.31
N ASN A 268 -23.61 -8.80 10.23
CA ASN A 268 -24.39 -9.18 11.41
C ASN A 268 -23.75 -8.60 12.67
N THR A 269 -24.42 -7.64 13.31
CA THR A 269 -23.89 -6.89 14.45
C THR A 269 -23.75 -7.70 15.75
N LYS A 270 -24.22 -8.96 15.77
CA LYS A 270 -24.09 -9.85 16.93
C LYS A 270 -22.79 -10.68 16.95
N ASP A 271 -22.10 -10.77 15.81
CA ASP A 271 -20.87 -11.52 15.71
C ASP A 271 -19.69 -10.72 16.30
N ASN A 272 -18.72 -11.41 16.91
CA ASN A 272 -17.43 -10.76 17.22
C ASN A 272 -16.68 -10.44 15.91
N THR A 273 -15.73 -9.50 15.96
CA THR A 273 -15.04 -8.97 14.78
C THR A 273 -14.42 -10.05 13.90
N THR A 274 -13.70 -11.03 14.47
CA THR A 274 -13.05 -12.11 13.70
C THR A 274 -14.08 -12.96 12.95
N THR A 275 -15.14 -13.40 13.64
CA THR A 275 -16.22 -14.18 13.03
C THR A 275 -16.97 -13.35 11.97
N ALA A 276 -17.20 -12.07 12.24
CA ALA A 276 -17.86 -11.16 11.30
C ALA A 276 -17.05 -11.01 10.00
N ILE A 277 -15.72 -10.85 10.10
CA ILE A 277 -14.82 -10.75 8.94
C ILE A 277 -14.90 -12.01 8.08
N GLN A 278 -14.79 -13.19 8.71
CA GLN A 278 -14.85 -14.47 7.98
C GLN A 278 -16.20 -14.67 7.27
N LYS A 279 -17.31 -14.36 7.94
CA LYS A 279 -18.65 -14.45 7.35
C LYS A 279 -18.86 -13.44 6.22
N LEU A 280 -18.41 -12.20 6.41
CA LEU A 280 -18.53 -11.17 5.39
C LEU A 280 -17.70 -11.52 4.16
N GLN A 281 -16.43 -11.90 4.36
CA GLN A 281 -15.56 -12.39 3.28
C GLN A 281 -16.25 -13.49 2.48
N HIS A 282 -16.76 -14.52 3.14
CA HIS A 282 -17.42 -15.63 2.45
C HIS A 282 -18.64 -15.18 1.64
N LYS A 283 -19.50 -14.33 2.22
CA LYS A 283 -20.66 -13.77 1.48
C LYS A 283 -20.23 -12.97 0.26
N MET A 284 -19.16 -12.19 0.37
CA MET A 284 -18.63 -11.40 -0.74
C MET A 284 -18.02 -12.29 -1.82
N GLU A 285 -17.24 -13.31 -1.47
CA GLU A 285 -16.66 -14.26 -2.43
C GLU A 285 -17.72 -15.06 -3.20
N VAL A 286 -18.87 -15.32 -2.59
CA VAL A 286 -20.01 -15.96 -3.26
C VAL A 286 -20.72 -15.00 -4.22
N ALA A 287 -20.80 -13.72 -3.89
CA ALA A 287 -21.64 -12.75 -4.61
C ALA A 287 -20.89 -11.87 -5.62
N ILE A 288 -19.59 -11.64 -5.42
CA ILE A 288 -18.80 -10.65 -6.17
C ILE A 288 -17.76 -11.38 -7.02
N PRO A 289 -17.73 -11.16 -8.34
CA PRO A 289 -16.76 -11.80 -9.22
C PRO A 289 -15.37 -11.15 -9.11
N HIS A 290 -14.34 -11.93 -9.45
CA HIS A 290 -13.01 -11.40 -9.77
C HIS A 290 -13.00 -10.78 -11.16
N VAL A 291 -12.33 -9.63 -11.30
CA VAL A 291 -12.24 -8.88 -12.56
C VAL A 291 -10.80 -8.44 -12.78
N GLU A 292 -10.31 -8.61 -14.01
CA GLU A 292 -8.95 -8.24 -14.39
C GLU A 292 -8.85 -6.75 -14.79
N ASP A 293 -9.85 -6.21 -15.47
CA ASP A 293 -9.87 -4.79 -15.87
C ASP A 293 -10.21 -3.88 -14.68
N ASP A 294 -9.19 -3.20 -14.19
CA ASP A 294 -9.28 -2.32 -13.04
C ASP A 294 -8.82 -0.88 -13.34
N GLN A 295 -9.08 -0.01 -12.37
CA GLN A 295 -8.58 1.36 -12.30
C GLN A 295 -8.41 1.72 -10.84
N ILE A 296 -7.45 2.60 -10.56
CA ILE A 296 -7.29 3.21 -9.25
C ILE A 296 -7.76 4.65 -9.33
N VAL A 297 -8.73 5.01 -8.49
CA VAL A 297 -9.13 6.40 -8.28
C VAL A 297 -8.58 6.83 -6.94
N LEU A 298 -7.88 7.95 -6.90
CA LEU A 298 -7.42 8.55 -5.64
C LEU A 298 -7.81 10.02 -5.57
N TYR A 299 -8.06 10.48 -4.35
CA TYR A 299 -8.34 11.86 -4.03
C TYR A 299 -7.66 12.22 -2.72
N ALA A 300 -6.96 13.35 -2.67
CA ALA A 300 -6.40 13.88 -1.43
C ALA A 300 -6.61 15.39 -1.40
N ALA A 301 -6.99 15.91 -0.23
CA ALA A 301 -7.21 17.34 -0.05
C ALA A 301 -6.79 17.82 1.33
N VAL A 302 -6.33 19.07 1.36
CA VAL A 302 -6.00 19.81 2.58
C VAL A 302 -6.75 21.13 2.58
N GLU A 303 -7.33 21.47 3.73
CA GLU A 303 -8.11 22.69 3.92
C GLU A 303 -7.78 23.36 5.25
N GLY A 304 -7.63 24.68 5.23
CA GLY A 304 -7.36 25.48 6.42
C GLY A 304 -7.41 26.96 6.12
N LYS A 305 -7.37 27.78 7.16
CA LYS A 305 -7.19 29.23 6.99
C LYS A 305 -5.71 29.54 6.77
N ASP A 306 -5.40 30.46 5.87
CA ASP A 306 -4.04 31.01 5.74
C ASP A 306 -3.73 32.02 6.86
N ILE A 307 -2.52 32.58 6.85
CA ILE A 307 -2.07 33.57 7.85
C ILE A 307 -2.93 34.85 7.89
N GLU A 308 -3.65 35.15 6.80
CA GLU A 308 -4.57 36.30 6.70
C GLU A 308 -6.00 35.93 7.14
N GLY A 309 -6.23 34.66 7.50
CA GLY A 309 -7.53 34.14 7.92
C GLY A 309 -8.44 33.69 6.79
N VAL A 310 -7.97 33.69 5.54
CA VAL A 310 -8.76 33.27 4.37
C VAL A 310 -8.80 31.75 4.30
N LEU A 311 -9.99 31.17 4.13
CA LEU A 311 -10.15 29.73 3.95
C LEU A 311 -9.58 29.31 2.59
N ARG A 312 -8.65 28.36 2.60
CA ARG A 312 -7.97 27.81 1.42
C ARG A 312 -8.14 26.31 1.40
N ARG A 313 -8.18 25.76 0.18
CA ARG A 313 -8.22 24.33 -0.08
C ARG A 313 -7.28 23.98 -1.23
N ARG A 314 -6.63 22.82 -1.14
CA ARG A 314 -5.86 22.21 -2.23
C ARG A 314 -6.28 20.77 -2.37
N GLU A 315 -6.39 20.32 -3.61
CA GLU A 315 -6.90 19.00 -3.95
C GLU A 315 -6.04 18.38 -5.04
N ILE A 316 -5.89 17.07 -4.98
CA ILE A 316 -5.32 16.24 -6.05
C ILE A 316 -6.26 15.08 -6.27
N ALA A 317 -6.73 14.93 -7.50
CA ALA A 317 -7.44 13.74 -7.98
C ALA A 317 -6.60 13.07 -9.07
N LYS A 318 -6.54 11.73 -9.06
CA LYS A 318 -5.94 10.96 -10.15
C LYS A 318 -6.77 9.71 -10.41
N THR A 319 -6.97 9.40 -11.69
CA THR A 319 -7.43 8.09 -12.15
C THR A 319 -6.28 7.41 -12.89
N ILE A 320 -5.84 6.27 -12.37
CA ILE A 320 -4.71 5.50 -12.87
C ILE A 320 -5.23 4.24 -13.51
N LEU A 321 -4.78 3.99 -14.74
CA LEU A 321 -5.21 2.89 -15.59
C LEU A 321 -4.09 1.84 -15.71
N PRO A 322 -4.42 0.62 -16.19
CA PRO A 322 -3.41 -0.37 -16.55
C PRO A 322 -2.38 0.19 -17.53
N ILE A 323 -1.11 -0.17 -17.36
CA ILE A 323 0.00 0.30 -18.20
C ILE A 323 0.82 -0.86 -18.74
N LEU A 324 1.42 -0.66 -19.91
CA LEU A 324 2.40 -1.59 -20.47
C LEU A 324 3.76 -1.41 -19.78
N VAL A 325 4.27 -2.50 -19.19
CA VAL A 325 5.63 -2.57 -18.64
C VAL A 325 6.37 -3.69 -19.32
N GLY A 326 7.46 -3.35 -20.00
CA GLY A 326 8.15 -4.28 -20.89
C GLY A 326 7.18 -4.78 -21.96
N LYS A 327 6.84 -6.08 -21.90
CA LYS A 327 5.91 -6.76 -22.83
C LYS A 327 4.56 -7.10 -22.20
N HIS A 328 4.35 -6.83 -20.91
CA HIS A 328 3.12 -7.18 -20.21
C HIS A 328 2.30 -5.94 -19.86
N TYR A 329 0.99 -6.02 -20.08
CA TYR A 329 0.05 -5.07 -19.49
C TYR A 329 -0.15 -5.44 -18.02
N LEU A 330 0.19 -4.51 -17.13
CA LEU A 330 -0.06 -4.64 -15.71
C LEU A 330 -1.34 -3.90 -15.35
N ARG A 331 -2.14 -4.52 -14.48
CA ARG A 331 -3.31 -3.89 -13.88
C ARG A 331 -2.93 -2.62 -13.10
N ALA A 332 -3.90 -1.72 -12.94
CA ALA A 332 -3.70 -0.49 -12.19
C ALA A 332 -3.30 -0.79 -10.74
N ILE A 333 -3.97 -1.73 -10.05
CA ILE A 333 -3.64 -2.12 -8.67
C ILE A 333 -2.22 -2.70 -8.56
N GLN A 334 -1.75 -3.41 -9.58
CA GLN A 334 -0.42 -4.01 -9.61
C GLN A 334 0.66 -2.93 -9.63
N THR A 335 0.56 -1.98 -10.55
CA THR A 335 1.57 -0.93 -10.73
C THR A 335 1.53 0.10 -9.62
N THR A 336 0.34 0.51 -9.20
CA THR A 336 0.17 1.46 -8.10
C THR A 336 0.63 0.91 -6.76
N THR A 337 0.48 -0.40 -6.50
CA THR A 337 1.02 -0.98 -5.26
C THR A 337 2.53 -1.25 -5.36
N ALA A 338 3.02 -1.72 -6.52
CA ALA A 338 4.42 -2.11 -6.68
C ALA A 338 5.37 -0.92 -6.82
N ALA A 339 4.97 0.18 -7.46
CA ALA A 339 5.86 1.31 -7.70
C ALA A 339 6.34 2.00 -6.40
N PRO A 340 5.47 2.29 -5.42
CA PRO A 340 5.89 2.83 -4.12
C PRO A 340 6.77 1.83 -3.35
N LEU A 341 6.47 0.53 -3.40
CA LEU A 341 7.30 -0.51 -2.76
C LEU A 341 8.73 -0.50 -3.35
N VAL A 342 8.85 -0.47 -4.66
CA VAL A 342 10.15 -0.44 -5.34
C VAL A 342 10.87 0.90 -5.14
N GLN A 343 10.13 2.01 -5.04
CA GLN A 343 10.70 3.32 -4.70
C GLN A 343 11.24 3.36 -3.27
N ALA A 344 10.52 2.75 -2.31
CA ALA A 344 10.97 2.56 -0.94
C ALA A 344 12.22 1.67 -0.88
N ALA A 345 12.26 0.59 -1.68
CA ALA A 345 13.44 -0.25 -1.82
C ALA A 345 14.65 0.55 -2.29
N GLN A 346 14.47 1.39 -3.31
CA GLN A 346 15.54 2.27 -3.79
C GLN A 346 15.99 3.26 -2.73
N LEU A 347 15.05 3.89 -2.00
CA LEU A 347 15.37 4.81 -0.92
C LEU A 347 16.24 4.13 0.14
N LEU A 348 15.85 2.94 0.59
CA LEU A 348 16.59 2.13 1.56
C LEU A 348 18.01 1.83 1.09
N LEU A 349 18.15 1.29 -0.12
CA LEU A 349 19.43 0.83 -0.67
C LEU A 349 20.39 1.97 -1.04
N GLU A 350 19.87 3.13 -1.46
CA GLU A 350 20.69 4.26 -1.90
C GLU A 350 21.03 5.24 -0.77
N THR A 351 20.29 5.21 0.36
CA THR A 351 20.55 6.10 1.52
C THR A 351 20.97 5.38 2.80
N ASN A 352 20.79 4.05 2.87
CA ASN A 352 21.14 3.19 4.02
C ASN A 352 20.68 3.75 5.38
N PRO A 353 19.39 4.09 5.55
CA PRO A 353 18.89 4.55 6.84
C PRO A 353 18.83 3.38 7.83
N GLN A 354 18.61 3.68 9.11
CA GLN A 354 18.58 2.71 10.20
C GLN A 354 17.24 2.73 10.93
N GLY A 355 16.78 1.55 11.35
CA GLY A 355 15.55 1.41 12.14
C GLY A 355 14.26 1.56 11.33
N ALA A 356 13.13 1.71 12.03
CA ALA A 356 11.83 1.90 11.41
C ALA A 356 11.70 3.32 10.84
N ILE A 357 11.19 3.40 9.61
CA ILE A 357 10.83 4.63 8.93
C ILE A 357 9.35 4.55 8.59
N LEU A 358 8.59 5.52 9.08
CA LEU A 358 7.15 5.62 8.88
C LEU A 358 6.81 6.58 7.74
N GLN A 359 5.57 6.53 7.25
CA GLN A 359 5.14 7.33 6.09
C GLN A 359 5.31 8.84 6.37
N SER A 360 5.03 9.29 7.59
CA SER A 360 5.21 10.71 7.96
C SER A 360 6.66 11.20 7.93
N GLN A 361 7.64 10.28 7.97
CA GLN A 361 9.07 10.57 8.10
C GLN A 361 9.81 10.56 6.76
N ILE A 362 9.18 10.04 5.72
CA ILE A 362 9.74 10.04 4.36
C ILE A 362 9.58 11.45 3.78
N ASP A 363 10.61 11.93 3.08
CA ASP A 363 10.49 13.15 2.27
C ASP A 363 9.49 12.91 1.13
N SER A 364 8.24 13.34 1.33
CA SER A 364 7.16 13.19 0.37
C SER A 364 7.53 13.75 -1.01
N ASN A 365 8.18 14.91 -1.07
CA ASN A 365 8.49 15.55 -2.35
C ASN A 365 9.54 14.76 -3.14
N ALA A 366 10.60 14.30 -2.47
CA ALA A 366 11.62 13.45 -3.10
C ALA A 366 11.04 12.09 -3.54
N PHE A 367 10.22 11.46 -2.67
CA PHE A 367 9.63 10.15 -2.95
C PHE A 367 8.62 10.18 -4.10
N LEU A 368 7.70 11.16 -4.10
CA LEU A 368 6.67 11.28 -5.14
C LEU A 368 7.26 11.61 -6.52
N LYS A 369 8.42 12.28 -6.56
CA LYS A 369 9.20 12.55 -7.80
C LYS A 369 10.16 11.41 -8.17
N GLY A 370 10.17 10.33 -7.39
CA GLY A 370 11.02 9.18 -7.62
C GLY A 370 10.73 8.48 -8.94
N ASN A 371 11.76 7.91 -9.57
CA ASN A 371 11.69 7.41 -10.94
C ASN A 371 10.79 6.19 -11.14
N TYR A 372 10.38 5.49 -10.08
CA TYR A 372 9.39 4.43 -10.17
C TYR A 372 7.97 4.98 -9.97
N VAL A 373 7.78 5.85 -8.97
CA VAL A 373 6.48 6.44 -8.64
C VAL A 373 5.98 7.34 -9.76
N SER A 374 6.80 8.27 -10.26
CA SER A 374 6.36 9.23 -11.27
C SER A 374 5.93 8.58 -12.60
N ARG A 375 6.47 7.40 -12.92
CA ARG A 375 6.08 6.62 -14.12
C ARG A 375 4.67 6.07 -14.05
N VAL A 376 4.15 5.81 -12.85
CA VAL A 376 2.81 5.25 -12.63
C VAL A 376 1.82 6.36 -12.27
N TYR A 377 2.23 7.29 -11.44
CA TYR A 377 1.35 8.28 -10.86
C TYR A 377 1.34 9.61 -11.62
N GLY A 378 2.34 9.90 -12.45
CA GLY A 378 2.49 11.18 -13.15
C GLY A 378 3.12 12.24 -12.27
#